data_AF-A0A497NZ71-F1
#
_entry.id   AF-A0A497NZ71-F1
#
_cell.length_a   1.000
_cell.length_b   1.000
_cell.length_c   1.000
_cell.angle_alpha   90.00
_cell.angle_beta   90.00
_cell.angle_gamma   90.00
#
_symmetry.space_group_name_H-M   'P 1'
#
loop_
_entity.id
_entity.type
_entity.pdbx_description
1 polymer ?
#
loop_
_entity_poly.entity_id
_entity_poly.type
_entity_poly.pdbx_seq_one_letter_code
_entity_poly.pdbx_strand_id
1 'polypeptide(L)'
;EFAKGTEGSTANITPSFTQFSNSPIIIKDKYSISGSDTAQIGWVEVATEAGTSGFLWYLKAEGETRLRFEDYLEMSVVEGELADAAGGFATNQALVPGFSATINGKGTEGLFAAIEDRGNVYTNADSGGTGAGSGIAEFDVILKQLDTQGAIEENMLFLDRDTNLAFDDMLANISSGSNGGTAYGLFENSEEMALNLGFSGFRRGSYDFYKTDWKYLNDISTRGGMDDIDGVLIPAGTSTVYDQILGSNIRRPFLHVRYRASQADDRRMKSWITGSVGGAATSDLDAMEVHFLSERCLCVQAANNFVLFTSSPVV
;
A
#
# COMPACT_ATOMS: atom_id res chain seq x y z
N GLU A 1 -39.64 -12.77 -25.33
CA GLU A 1 -40.39 -13.78 -26.13
C GLU A 1 -40.64 -13.17 -27.51
N PHE A 2 -40.25 -13.86 -28.58
CA PHE A 2 -40.44 -13.36 -29.95
C PHE A 2 -41.64 -14.05 -30.60
N ALA A 3 -42.43 -13.30 -31.38
CA ALA A 3 -43.57 -13.86 -32.10
C ALA A 3 -43.09 -14.81 -33.21
N LYS A 4 -43.84 -15.89 -33.48
CA LYS A 4 -43.52 -16.82 -34.58
C LYS A 4 -43.47 -16.06 -35.91
N GLY A 5 -42.34 -16.14 -36.61
CA GLY A 5 -42.13 -15.50 -37.92
C GLY A 5 -41.45 -14.12 -37.90
N THR A 6 -40.94 -13.67 -36.75
CA THR A 6 -40.10 -12.45 -36.69
C THR A 6 -38.62 -12.79 -36.82
N GLU A 7 -37.86 -11.93 -37.52
CA GLU A 7 -36.39 -11.99 -37.51
C GLU A 7 -35.86 -11.70 -36.10
N GLY A 8 -34.74 -12.33 -35.75
CA GLY A 8 -34.22 -12.39 -34.38
C GLY A 8 -33.90 -11.04 -33.73
N SER A 9 -33.55 -11.10 -32.44
CA SER A 9 -33.18 -9.92 -31.64
C SER A 9 -32.06 -9.09 -32.30
N THR A 10 -32.30 -7.80 -32.53
CA THR A 10 -31.29 -6.81 -32.91
C THR A 10 -30.64 -6.12 -31.70
N ALA A 11 -31.06 -6.48 -30.48
CA ALA A 11 -30.48 -5.95 -29.26
C ALA A 11 -29.06 -6.52 -29.07
N ASN A 12 -28.06 -5.67 -29.31
CA ASN A 12 -26.68 -5.95 -28.97
C ASN A 12 -26.36 -5.26 -27.64
N ILE A 13 -25.90 -6.03 -26.66
CA ILE A 13 -25.33 -5.48 -25.43
C ILE A 13 -23.86 -5.18 -25.76
N THR A 14 -23.55 -3.92 -26.06
CA THR A 14 -22.16 -3.50 -26.25
C THR A 14 -21.54 -3.20 -24.88
N PRO A 15 -20.52 -3.96 -24.45
CA PRO A 15 -19.84 -3.67 -23.20
C PRO A 15 -19.12 -2.32 -23.31
N SER A 16 -19.30 -1.45 -22.31
CA SER A 16 -18.49 -0.24 -22.15
C SER A 16 -17.17 -0.60 -21.47
N PHE A 17 -16.04 -0.27 -22.10
CA PHE A 17 -14.72 -0.46 -21.52
C PHE A 17 -14.19 0.87 -20.96
N THR A 18 -13.83 0.89 -19.68
CA THR A 18 -13.15 2.01 -19.03
C THR A 18 -11.69 1.63 -18.82
N GLN A 19 -10.77 2.48 -19.29
CA GLN A 19 -9.33 2.31 -19.09
C GLN A 19 -8.83 3.34 -18.09
N PHE A 20 -8.23 2.87 -17.00
CA PHE A 20 -7.55 3.72 -16.04
C PHE A 20 -6.05 3.72 -16.30
N SER A 21 -5.42 4.89 -16.17
CA SER A 21 -3.98 5.05 -16.35
C SER A 21 -3.39 5.85 -15.20
N ASN A 22 -2.56 5.20 -14.38
CA ASN A 22 -1.76 5.87 -13.36
C ASN A 22 -0.36 6.20 -13.92
N SER A 23 0.17 7.37 -13.56
CA SER A 23 1.47 7.84 -14.04
C SER A 23 2.56 7.56 -12.99
N PRO A 24 3.72 6.99 -13.37
CA PRO A 24 4.83 6.81 -12.44
C PRO A 24 5.44 8.15 -12.04
N ILE A 25 5.81 8.25 -10.76
CA ILE A 25 6.54 9.39 -10.19
C ILE A 25 8.01 9.03 -10.02
N ILE A 26 8.88 10.05 -10.11
CA ILE A 26 10.31 9.91 -9.92
C ILE A 26 10.69 10.54 -8.58
N ILE A 27 11.27 9.74 -7.69
CA ILE A 27 11.80 10.21 -6.41
C ILE A 27 13.32 10.08 -6.45
N LYS A 28 13.99 11.12 -5.96
CA LYS A 28 15.45 11.20 -5.89
C LYS A 28 15.85 11.68 -4.51
N ASP A 29 16.90 11.09 -3.97
CA ASP A 29 17.54 11.56 -2.75
C ASP A 29 19.07 11.47 -2.90
N LYS A 30 19.79 12.24 -2.10
CA LYS A 30 21.24 12.34 -2.14
C LYS A 30 21.81 12.43 -0.72
N TYR A 31 22.69 11.50 -0.39
CA TYR A 31 23.60 11.63 0.73
C TYR A 31 24.93 12.21 0.25
N SER A 32 25.49 13.20 0.95
CA SER A 32 26.79 13.76 0.63
C SER A 32 27.61 14.04 1.87
N ILE A 33 28.90 13.70 1.83
CA ILE A 33 29.87 13.97 2.90
C ILE A 33 31.19 14.45 2.29
N SER A 34 31.88 15.38 2.98
CA SER A 34 33.18 15.88 2.51
C SER A 34 34.27 14.82 2.63
N GLY A 35 35.27 14.87 1.75
CA GLY A 35 36.41 13.96 1.80
C GLY A 35 37.21 14.08 3.09
N SER A 36 37.35 15.31 3.60
CA SER A 36 38.01 15.59 4.87
C SER A 36 37.32 14.92 6.06
N ASP A 37 35.98 14.93 6.11
CA ASP A 37 35.21 14.31 7.19
C ASP A 37 35.25 12.77 7.14
N THR A 38 35.31 12.19 5.93
CA THR A 38 35.45 10.72 5.78
C THR A 38 36.82 10.20 6.23
N ALA A 39 37.87 11.03 6.16
CA ALA A 39 39.21 10.66 6.59
C ALA A 39 39.42 10.74 8.11
N GLN A 40 38.45 11.31 8.85
CA GLN A 40 38.54 11.42 10.30
C GLN A 40 38.31 10.07 10.99
N ILE A 41 39.20 9.71 11.91
CA ILE A 41 39.05 8.50 12.73
C ILE A 41 37.88 8.71 13.70
N GLY A 42 36.81 7.93 13.51
CA GLY A 42 35.71 7.83 14.45
C GLY A 42 36.08 6.94 15.65
N TRP A 43 35.82 7.43 16.86
CA TRP A 43 35.99 6.66 18.11
C TRP A 43 34.66 6.11 18.65
N VAL A 44 33.56 6.44 17.98
CA VAL A 44 32.20 6.01 18.34
C VAL A 44 31.84 4.83 17.46
N GLU A 45 31.59 3.68 18.09
CA GLU A 45 31.03 2.53 17.40
C GLU A 45 29.58 2.82 17.03
N VAL A 46 29.28 2.60 15.76
CA VAL A 46 27.98 2.85 15.19
C VAL A 46 27.40 1.51 14.77
N ALA A 47 26.30 1.15 15.40
CA ALA A 47 25.50 -0.02 15.04
C ALA A 47 24.40 0.40 14.06
N THR A 48 24.19 -0.43 13.04
CA THR A 48 23.06 -0.35 12.10
C THR A 48 21.90 -1.21 12.61
N GLU A 49 20.68 -0.89 12.19
CA GLU A 49 19.47 -1.65 12.54
C GLU A 49 19.52 -3.10 11.98
N ALA A 50 20.34 -3.34 10.95
CA ALA A 50 20.63 -4.65 10.39
C ALA A 50 21.75 -5.43 11.13
N GLY A 51 22.20 -4.97 12.30
CA GLY A 51 23.15 -5.70 13.16
C GLY A 51 24.62 -5.62 12.75
N THR A 52 24.98 -4.77 11.78
CA THR A 52 26.39 -4.50 11.45
C THR A 52 26.92 -3.37 12.33
N SER A 53 28.04 -3.59 13.03
CA SER A 53 28.71 -2.57 13.84
C SER A 53 30.06 -2.17 13.23
N GLY A 54 30.41 -0.90 13.34
CA GLY A 54 31.68 -0.38 12.84
C GLY A 54 31.94 1.05 13.29
N PHE A 55 33.15 1.56 13.05
CA PHE A 55 33.57 2.92 13.45
C PHE A 55 33.33 3.99 12.37
N LEU A 56 32.75 3.57 11.24
CA LEU A 56 32.54 4.41 10.06
C LEU A 56 31.14 5.04 10.12
N TRP A 57 31.03 6.13 10.87
CA TRP A 57 29.78 6.87 11.08
C TRP A 57 29.11 7.32 9.78
N TYR A 58 29.89 7.65 8.76
CA TYR A 58 29.37 8.12 7.48
C TYR A 58 28.67 7.03 6.65
N LEU A 59 28.99 5.75 6.86
CA LEU A 59 28.28 4.63 6.24
C LEU A 59 26.94 4.39 6.92
N LYS A 60 26.85 4.63 8.23
CA LYS A 60 25.57 4.59 8.93
C LYS A 60 24.64 5.71 8.47
N ALA A 61 25.18 6.93 8.30
CA ALA A 61 24.40 8.04 7.81
C ALA A 61 23.92 7.83 6.36
N GLU A 62 24.72 7.16 5.51
CA GLU A 62 24.28 6.70 4.19
C GLU A 62 23.15 5.67 4.29
N GLY A 63 23.29 4.65 5.14
CA GLY A 63 22.25 3.66 5.39
C GLY A 63 20.94 4.24 5.94
N GLU A 64 21.01 5.20 6.87
CA GLU A 64 19.83 5.92 7.38
C GLU A 64 19.17 6.76 6.28
N THR A 65 19.96 7.39 5.40
CA THR A 65 19.42 8.13 4.25
C THR A 65 18.70 7.19 3.28
N ARG A 66 19.26 5.99 3.07
CA ARG A 66 18.60 4.95 2.26
C ARG A 66 17.29 4.48 2.89
N LEU A 67 17.24 4.24 4.21
CA LEU A 67 16.01 3.83 4.90
C LEU A 67 14.92 4.90 4.73
N ARG A 68 15.26 6.18 4.95
CA ARG A 68 14.32 7.29 4.70
C ARG A 68 13.84 7.35 3.25
N PHE A 69 14.73 7.09 2.30
CA PHE A 69 14.35 7.02 0.89
C PHE A 69 13.38 5.86 0.61
N GLU A 70 13.58 4.70 1.24
CA GLU A 70 12.64 3.56 1.16
C GLU A 70 11.29 3.93 1.79
N ASP A 71 11.26 4.59 2.96
CA ASP A 71 10.03 5.07 3.60
C ASP A 71 9.27 6.07 2.71
N TYR A 72 9.97 7.06 2.13
CA TYR A 72 9.35 8.01 1.20
C TYR A 72 8.78 7.33 -0.04
N LEU A 73 9.42 6.27 -0.52
CA LEU A 73 8.91 5.50 -1.64
C LEU A 73 7.61 4.78 -1.29
N GLU A 74 7.51 4.19 -0.11
CA GLU A 74 6.29 3.55 0.36
C GLU A 74 5.16 4.58 0.54
N MET A 75 5.43 5.68 1.24
CA MET A 75 4.45 6.76 1.44
C MET A 75 3.92 7.32 0.12
N SER A 76 4.79 7.53 -0.86
CA SER A 76 4.39 8.10 -2.15
C SER A 76 3.44 7.22 -2.97
N VAL A 77 3.48 5.91 -2.72
CA VAL A 77 2.65 4.90 -3.40
C VAL A 77 1.36 4.67 -2.61
N VAL A 78 1.37 4.90 -1.30
CA VAL A 78 0.21 4.69 -0.42
C VAL A 78 -0.69 5.95 -0.36
N GLU A 79 -0.11 7.11 -0.04
CA GLU A 79 -0.81 8.40 0.20
C GLU A 79 -0.83 9.31 -1.05
N GLY A 80 -0.31 8.83 -2.19
CA GLY A 80 -0.26 9.64 -3.40
C GLY A 80 -1.66 10.05 -3.90
N GLU A 81 -1.84 11.32 -4.25
CA GLU A 81 -3.05 11.80 -4.90
C GLU A 81 -2.76 12.44 -6.25
N LEU A 82 -3.76 12.42 -7.13
CA LEU A 82 -3.70 13.18 -8.38
C LEU A 82 -3.78 14.67 -8.05
N ALA A 83 -2.82 15.45 -8.54
CA ALA A 83 -2.87 16.90 -8.39
C ALA A 83 -4.12 17.46 -9.06
N ASP A 84 -4.94 18.18 -8.30
CA ASP A 84 -6.10 18.89 -8.82
C ASP A 84 -5.65 19.88 -9.92
N ALA A 85 -6.43 19.98 -11.00
CA ALA A 85 -6.16 20.91 -12.09
C ALA A 85 -6.18 22.38 -11.63
N ALA A 86 -6.88 22.68 -10.53
CA ALA A 86 -6.86 23.98 -9.85
C ALA A 86 -5.86 24.05 -8.69
N GLY A 87 -5.43 22.89 -8.17
CA GLY A 87 -4.52 22.72 -7.04
C GLY A 87 -3.06 22.86 -7.42
N GLY A 88 -2.65 24.03 -7.89
CA GLY A 88 -1.39 24.69 -7.52
C GLY A 88 -0.05 23.94 -7.53
N PHE A 89 0.12 22.72 -8.07
CA PHE A 89 1.45 22.17 -8.36
C PHE A 89 1.96 22.80 -9.65
N ALA A 90 2.15 24.11 -9.59
CA ALA A 90 3.03 24.82 -10.49
C ALA A 90 4.43 24.36 -10.11
N THR A 91 4.93 23.33 -10.81
CA THR A 91 6.38 23.17 -10.90
C THR A 91 6.93 24.54 -11.23
N ASN A 92 7.82 25.05 -10.37
CA ASN A 92 8.38 26.36 -10.54
C ASN A 92 9.09 26.33 -11.90
N GLN A 93 8.47 26.89 -12.95
CA GLN A 93 8.87 26.74 -14.36
C GLN A 93 10.35 27.11 -14.59
N ALA A 94 10.90 27.94 -13.70
CA ALA A 94 12.29 28.37 -13.69
C ALA A 94 13.30 27.27 -13.28
N LEU A 95 12.89 26.16 -12.67
CA LEU A 95 13.78 25.10 -12.17
C LEU A 95 13.85 23.85 -13.06
N VAL A 96 13.08 23.77 -14.16
CA VAL A 96 13.12 22.62 -15.09
C VAL A 96 13.63 23.07 -16.46
N PRO A 97 14.93 22.92 -16.75
CA PRO A 97 15.48 23.25 -18.07
C PRO A 97 14.82 22.41 -19.17
N GLY A 98 14.21 23.07 -20.17
CA GLY A 98 13.73 22.42 -21.40
C GLY A 98 12.22 22.23 -21.54
N PHE A 99 11.40 22.68 -20.59
CA PHE A 99 9.93 22.66 -20.72
C PHE A 99 9.37 24.08 -20.91
N SER A 100 8.63 24.30 -22.01
CA SER A 100 8.08 25.61 -22.41
C SER A 100 6.57 25.74 -22.16
N ALA A 101 5.92 24.74 -21.56
CA ALA A 101 4.49 24.73 -21.25
C ALA A 101 4.28 24.41 -19.77
N THR A 102 3.24 24.96 -19.15
CA THR A 102 2.84 24.70 -17.76
C THR A 102 2.83 23.19 -17.50
N ILE A 103 3.83 22.69 -16.78
CA ILE A 103 3.83 21.30 -16.32
C ILE A 103 2.92 21.28 -15.10
N ASN A 104 1.64 20.95 -15.32
CA ASN A 104 0.82 20.44 -14.23
C ASN A 104 1.51 19.17 -13.76
N GLY A 105 2.07 19.18 -12.55
CA GLY A 105 2.62 17.95 -11.98
C GLY A 105 1.49 16.95 -11.93
N LYS A 106 1.55 15.93 -12.79
CA LYS A 106 0.62 14.82 -12.70
C LYS A 106 1.05 14.06 -11.46
N GLY A 107 0.29 14.17 -10.38
CA GLY A 107 0.44 13.32 -9.21
C GLY A 107 0.33 11.84 -9.59
N THR A 108 0.61 10.96 -8.64
CA THR A 108 0.30 9.53 -8.78
C THR A 108 -0.93 9.24 -7.96
N GLU A 109 -1.80 8.39 -8.47
CA GLU A 109 -2.88 7.81 -7.68
C GLU A 109 -2.26 6.74 -6.74
N GLY A 110 -2.42 6.93 -5.44
CA GLY A 110 -1.96 6.04 -4.37
C GLY A 110 -3.00 4.98 -4.02
N LEU A 111 -2.74 4.20 -2.97
CA LEU A 111 -3.64 3.12 -2.54
C LEU A 111 -4.97 3.67 -2.02
N PHE A 112 -4.92 4.66 -1.13
CA PHE A 112 -6.13 5.15 -0.48
C PHE A 112 -7.03 5.89 -1.46
N ALA A 113 -6.49 6.87 -2.19
CA ALA A 113 -7.21 7.56 -3.26
C ALA A 113 -7.82 6.60 -4.30
N ALA A 114 -7.10 5.55 -4.69
CA ALA A 114 -7.60 4.54 -5.62
C ALA A 114 -8.82 3.76 -5.10
N ILE A 115 -8.91 3.54 -3.79
CA ILE A 115 -10.02 2.84 -3.13
C ILE A 115 -11.17 3.80 -2.83
N GLU A 116 -10.89 5.06 -2.47
CA GLU A 116 -11.93 6.07 -2.28
C GLU A 116 -12.71 6.35 -3.56
N ASP A 117 -12.02 6.48 -4.69
CA ASP A 117 -12.66 6.78 -5.97
C ASP A 117 -13.45 5.59 -6.56
N ARG A 118 -13.02 4.35 -6.28
CA ARG A 118 -13.45 3.16 -7.06
C ARG A 118 -13.78 1.92 -6.23
N GLY A 119 -13.39 1.89 -4.98
CA GLY A 119 -13.58 0.77 -4.06
C GLY A 119 -14.74 0.99 -3.10
N ASN A 120 -14.77 0.19 -2.04
CA ASN A 120 -15.76 0.33 -0.99
C ASN A 120 -15.15 1.08 0.20
N VAL A 121 -15.78 2.16 0.63
CA VAL A 121 -15.38 2.91 1.83
C VAL A 121 -16.39 2.62 2.93
N TYR A 122 -15.91 2.18 4.09
CA TYR A 122 -16.70 1.97 5.28
C TYR A 122 -16.22 2.91 6.38
N THR A 123 -17.06 3.89 6.68
CA THR A 123 -16.86 4.85 7.76
C THR A 123 -17.42 4.29 9.05
N ASN A 124 -16.69 4.44 10.16
CA ASN A 124 -17.12 3.97 11.48
C ASN A 124 -17.50 2.49 11.47
N ALA A 125 -16.63 1.62 10.93
CA ALA A 125 -16.77 0.20 11.19
C ALA A 125 -16.53 0.02 12.69
N ASP A 126 -17.60 -0.03 13.49
CA ASP A 126 -17.53 -0.12 14.94
C ASP A 126 -17.18 -1.56 15.29
N SER A 127 -15.92 -1.91 15.04
CA SER A 127 -15.31 -3.19 15.42
C SER A 127 -15.28 -3.36 16.95
N GLY A 128 -15.44 -2.26 17.71
CA GLY A 128 -15.40 -2.21 19.17
C GLY A 128 -16.74 -1.90 19.86
N GLY A 129 -17.85 -1.90 19.13
CA GLY A 129 -19.15 -1.48 19.65
C GLY A 129 -19.52 -2.24 20.92
N THR A 130 -19.62 -1.53 22.05
CA THR A 130 -19.89 -2.07 23.40
C THR A 130 -21.28 -2.72 23.54
N GLY A 131 -22.03 -2.86 22.43
CA GLY A 131 -23.25 -3.63 22.32
C GLY A 131 -22.99 -4.99 21.66
N ALA A 132 -23.29 -6.07 22.37
CA ALA A 132 -23.20 -7.44 21.88
C ALA A 132 -23.83 -7.57 20.47
N GLY A 133 -23.01 -7.85 19.46
CA GLY A 133 -23.46 -8.15 18.09
C GLY A 133 -23.50 -6.98 17.10
N SER A 134 -22.99 -5.79 17.44
CA SER A 134 -22.94 -4.64 16.50
C SER A 134 -21.88 -4.80 15.40
N GLY A 135 -20.61 -5.05 15.74
CA GLY A 135 -19.52 -5.15 14.75
C GLY A 135 -19.66 -6.27 13.71
N ILE A 136 -20.22 -7.44 14.08
CA ILE A 136 -20.43 -8.56 13.14
C ILE A 136 -21.57 -8.23 12.15
N ALA A 137 -22.61 -7.55 12.61
CA ALA A 137 -23.73 -7.19 11.76
C ALA A 137 -23.29 -6.20 10.67
N GLU A 138 -22.39 -5.27 11.00
CA GLU A 138 -21.74 -4.37 10.05
C GLU A 138 -20.84 -5.14 9.08
N PHE A 139 -20.09 -6.12 9.57
CA PHE A 139 -19.29 -6.99 8.71
C PHE A 139 -20.14 -7.82 7.74
N ASP A 140 -21.32 -8.28 8.17
CA ASP A 140 -22.28 -8.94 7.27
C ASP A 140 -22.83 -7.99 6.18
N VAL A 141 -22.84 -6.67 6.41
CA VAL A 141 -23.13 -5.67 5.36
C VAL A 141 -21.98 -5.57 4.37
N ILE A 142 -20.74 -5.52 4.87
CA ILE A 142 -19.53 -5.55 4.03
C ILE A 142 -19.54 -6.78 3.12
N LEU A 143 -19.82 -7.96 3.67
CA LEU A 143 -19.90 -9.21 2.92
C LEU A 143 -20.98 -9.19 1.84
N LYS A 144 -22.17 -8.64 2.13
CA LYS A 144 -23.23 -8.53 1.13
C LYS A 144 -22.84 -7.63 -0.02
N GLN A 145 -22.17 -6.50 0.27
CA GLN A 145 -21.68 -5.60 -0.76
C GLN A 145 -20.61 -6.27 -1.62
N LEU A 146 -19.67 -6.97 -1.00
CA LEU A 146 -18.63 -7.75 -1.68
C LEU A 146 -19.21 -8.86 -2.56
N ASP A 147 -20.26 -9.54 -2.09
CA ASP A 147 -20.97 -10.57 -2.87
C ASP A 147 -21.65 -10.00 -4.11
N THR A 148 -22.25 -8.80 -4.03
CA THR A 148 -22.82 -8.14 -5.22
C THR A 148 -21.78 -7.81 -6.29
N GLN A 149 -20.52 -7.68 -5.88
CA GLN A 149 -19.40 -7.30 -6.74
C GLN A 149 -18.58 -8.51 -7.20
N GLY A 150 -18.94 -9.73 -6.78
CA GLY A 150 -18.20 -10.95 -7.10
C GLY A 150 -16.80 -10.97 -6.51
N ALA A 151 -16.67 -10.49 -5.26
CA ALA A 151 -15.40 -10.40 -4.56
C ALA A 151 -14.79 -11.78 -4.30
N ILE A 152 -13.51 -11.77 -3.95
CA ILE A 152 -12.69 -12.97 -3.77
C ILE A 152 -12.83 -13.47 -2.34
N GLU A 153 -12.88 -14.79 -2.20
CA GLU A 153 -13.13 -15.47 -0.92
C GLU A 153 -11.99 -15.25 0.09
N GLU A 154 -10.73 -15.09 -0.33
CA GLU A 154 -9.58 -14.88 0.56
C GLU A 154 -9.10 -13.42 0.57
N ASN A 155 -8.96 -12.83 1.77
CA ASN A 155 -8.61 -11.43 1.95
C ASN A 155 -7.61 -11.19 3.11
N MET A 156 -6.77 -10.17 2.95
CA MET A 156 -5.84 -9.66 3.97
C MET A 156 -6.33 -8.32 4.52
N LEU A 157 -6.40 -8.20 5.83
CA LEU A 157 -6.70 -6.97 6.57
C LEU A 157 -5.39 -6.38 7.08
N PHE A 158 -5.07 -5.18 6.60
CA PHE A 158 -3.98 -4.34 7.11
C PHE A 158 -4.59 -3.24 7.97
N LEU A 159 -4.46 -3.38 9.27
CA LEU A 159 -5.18 -2.56 10.25
C LEU A 159 -4.22 -1.73 11.08
N ASP A 160 -4.69 -0.62 11.62
CA ASP A 160 -4.05 -0.01 12.77
C ASP A 160 -4.21 -0.93 14.01
N ARG A 161 -3.51 -0.61 15.10
CA ARG A 161 -3.52 -1.48 16.27
C ARG A 161 -4.82 -1.42 17.04
N ASP A 162 -5.46 -0.25 17.10
CA ASP A 162 -6.67 -0.10 17.90
C ASP A 162 -7.83 -0.85 17.25
N THR A 163 -7.98 -0.78 15.92
CA THR A 163 -8.96 -1.63 15.24
C THR A 163 -8.58 -3.10 15.25
N ASN A 164 -7.30 -3.46 15.14
CA ASN A 164 -6.87 -4.85 15.24
C ASN A 164 -7.26 -5.47 16.60
N LEU A 165 -7.07 -4.72 17.70
CA LEU A 165 -7.51 -5.12 19.05
C LEU A 165 -9.04 -5.18 19.17
N ALA A 166 -9.75 -4.23 18.57
CA ALA A 166 -11.21 -4.25 18.53
C ALA A 166 -11.76 -5.51 17.81
N PHE A 167 -11.11 -5.96 16.73
CA PHE A 167 -11.43 -7.25 16.10
C PHE A 167 -11.16 -8.44 17.02
N ASP A 168 -10.09 -8.42 17.82
CA ASP A 168 -9.84 -9.47 18.81
C ASP A 168 -10.94 -9.51 19.87
N ASP A 169 -11.35 -8.34 20.40
CA ASP A 169 -12.42 -8.22 21.38
C ASP A 169 -13.77 -8.66 20.81
N MET A 170 -14.08 -8.32 19.56
CA MET A 170 -15.28 -8.78 18.86
C MET A 170 -15.32 -10.31 18.76
N LEU A 171 -14.22 -10.93 18.33
CA LEU A 171 -14.14 -12.39 18.20
C LEU A 171 -14.17 -13.09 19.57
N ALA A 172 -13.51 -12.52 20.58
CA ALA A 172 -13.52 -13.02 21.94
C ALA A 172 -14.95 -13.01 22.53
N ASN A 173 -15.72 -11.94 22.31
CA ASN A 173 -17.11 -11.83 22.75
C ASN A 173 -18.05 -12.89 22.12
N ILE A 174 -17.79 -13.32 20.88
CA ILE A 174 -18.52 -14.44 20.25
C ILE A 174 -18.15 -15.75 20.95
N SER A 175 -16.87 -15.94 21.25
CA SER A 175 -16.35 -17.17 21.84
C SER A 175 -16.85 -17.40 23.28
N SER A 176 -17.17 -16.33 24.02
CA SER A 176 -17.50 -16.41 25.45
C SER A 176 -18.87 -17.01 25.77
N GLY A 177 -19.80 -17.07 24.79
CA GLY A 177 -21.13 -17.66 24.97
C GLY A 177 -22.00 -16.97 26.04
N SER A 178 -23.33 -17.00 25.88
CA SER A 178 -24.27 -16.35 26.82
C SER A 178 -24.23 -16.92 28.26
N ASN A 179 -23.57 -18.08 28.46
CA ASN A 179 -23.62 -18.86 29.71
C ASN A 179 -22.30 -19.56 30.07
N GLY A 180 -21.14 -19.05 29.63
CA GLY A 180 -19.83 -19.63 29.99
C GLY A 180 -19.52 -20.97 29.32
N GLY A 181 -20.17 -21.26 28.19
CA GLY A 181 -19.82 -22.38 27.31
C GLY A 181 -19.06 -21.85 26.10
N THR A 182 -17.80 -22.27 25.95
CA THR A 182 -16.99 -21.99 24.76
C THR A 182 -17.59 -22.72 23.55
N ALA A 183 -17.85 -22.01 22.47
CA ALA A 183 -18.39 -22.61 21.24
C ALA A 183 -17.31 -23.45 20.52
N TYR A 184 -17.17 -24.72 20.89
CA TYR A 184 -16.20 -25.67 20.33
C TYR A 184 -16.37 -25.99 18.83
N GLY A 185 -17.44 -25.51 18.17
CA GLY A 185 -17.74 -25.81 16.77
C GLY A 185 -17.02 -24.94 15.74
N LEU A 186 -16.24 -23.95 16.18
CA LEU A 186 -15.47 -23.02 15.33
C LEU A 186 -13.96 -23.33 15.32
N PHE A 187 -13.51 -24.37 16.04
CA PHE A 187 -12.10 -24.64 16.29
C PHE A 187 -11.75 -26.06 15.86
N GLU A 188 -10.92 -26.20 14.83
CA GLU A 188 -10.14 -27.42 14.63
C GLU A 188 -9.07 -27.51 15.72
N ASN A 189 -9.47 -28.07 16.87
CA ASN A 189 -8.66 -28.74 17.88
C ASN A 189 -7.20 -28.24 18.04
N SER A 190 -7.03 -26.95 18.38
CA SER A 190 -5.81 -26.47 19.03
C SER A 190 -6.19 -25.55 20.20
N GLU A 191 -6.53 -26.20 21.30
CA GLU A 191 -6.77 -25.55 22.62
C GLU A 191 -5.58 -24.66 23.05
N GLU A 192 -4.38 -24.90 22.50
CA GLU A 192 -3.14 -24.18 22.80
C GLU A 192 -3.00 -22.82 22.09
N MET A 193 -3.73 -22.56 20.99
CA MET A 193 -3.70 -21.26 20.29
C MET A 193 -4.72 -20.24 20.79
N ALA A 194 -5.68 -20.66 21.63
CA ALA A 194 -6.60 -19.73 22.30
C ALA A 194 -5.99 -19.10 23.56
N LEU A 195 -4.88 -19.65 24.08
CA LEU A 195 -4.18 -19.18 25.28
C LEU A 195 -3.06 -18.16 24.98
N ASN A 196 -2.94 -17.69 23.73
CA ASN A 196 -2.21 -16.49 23.33
C ASN A 196 -3.21 -15.58 22.61
N LEU A 197 -3.62 -14.51 23.29
CA LEU A 197 -4.85 -13.71 23.11
C LEU A 197 -4.97 -12.88 21.81
N GLY A 198 -4.35 -13.28 20.70
CA GLY A 198 -4.48 -12.59 19.41
C GLY A 198 -4.93 -13.56 18.32
N PHE A 199 -6.03 -13.26 17.65
CA PHE A 199 -6.45 -14.03 16.48
C PHE A 199 -5.58 -13.63 15.28
N SER A 200 -5.19 -14.57 14.42
CA SER A 200 -4.47 -14.25 13.16
C SER A 200 -5.42 -14.09 11.96
N GLY A 201 -6.69 -14.43 12.15
CA GLY A 201 -7.71 -14.40 11.11
C GLY A 201 -9.02 -15.04 11.58
N PHE A 202 -10.05 -14.94 10.74
CA PHE A 202 -11.37 -15.55 10.97
C PHE A 202 -12.07 -15.86 9.64
N ARG A 203 -13.04 -16.78 9.69
CA ARG A 203 -13.87 -17.18 8.54
C ARG A 203 -15.33 -16.79 8.77
N ARG A 204 -15.95 -16.11 7.80
CA ARG A 204 -17.37 -15.70 7.87
C ARG A 204 -17.99 -15.66 6.46
N GLY A 205 -19.15 -16.30 6.30
CA GLY A 205 -19.93 -16.20 5.04
C GLY A 205 -19.23 -16.73 3.79
N SER A 206 -18.40 -17.77 3.92
CA SER A 206 -17.52 -18.34 2.88
C SER A 206 -16.29 -17.49 2.52
N TYR A 207 -16.05 -16.38 3.21
CA TYR A 207 -14.83 -15.60 3.09
C TYR A 207 -13.86 -15.92 4.23
N ASP A 208 -12.57 -15.96 3.91
CA ASP A 208 -11.45 -16.14 4.82
C ASP A 208 -10.69 -14.81 4.94
N PHE A 209 -10.50 -14.33 6.17
CA PHE A 209 -9.81 -13.08 6.49
C PHE A 209 -8.58 -13.37 7.34
N TYR A 210 -7.45 -12.82 6.93
CA TYR A 210 -6.22 -12.78 7.72
C TYR A 210 -5.93 -11.35 8.14
N LYS A 211 -5.48 -11.13 9.37
CA LYS A 211 -5.22 -9.78 9.87
C LYS A 211 -3.76 -9.58 10.26
N THR A 212 -3.26 -8.38 10.02
CA THR A 212 -1.93 -7.95 10.45
C THR A 212 -1.95 -6.48 10.79
N ASP A 213 -1.18 -6.11 11.82
CA ASP A 213 -0.92 -4.71 12.13
C ASP A 213 -0.06 -4.08 11.03
N TRP A 214 -0.48 -2.93 10.54
CA TRP A 214 0.32 -2.11 9.65
C TRP A 214 1.07 -1.07 10.48
N LYS A 215 2.40 -1.23 10.57
CA LYS A 215 3.28 -0.32 11.31
C LYS A 215 3.14 1.14 10.86
N TYR A 216 2.83 1.35 9.57
CA TYR A 216 2.66 2.68 8.99
C TYR A 216 1.50 3.47 9.62
N LEU A 217 0.33 2.84 9.76
CA LEU A 217 -0.85 3.48 10.37
C LEU A 217 -0.66 3.76 11.87
N ASN A 218 0.20 2.98 12.51
CA ASN A 218 0.50 3.10 13.94
C ASN A 218 1.46 4.25 14.30
N ASP A 219 2.16 4.82 13.32
CA ASP A 219 3.13 5.88 13.56
C ASP A 219 2.57 7.26 13.18
N ILE A 220 2.01 7.92 14.18
CA ILE A 220 1.44 9.28 14.11
C ILE A 220 2.44 10.28 13.50
N SER A 221 3.73 10.11 13.77
CA SER A 221 4.76 11.05 13.31
C SER A 221 5.01 10.96 11.81
N THR A 222 4.84 9.77 11.23
CA THR A 222 5.07 9.51 9.81
C THR A 222 3.88 9.98 8.96
N ARG A 223 2.64 9.95 9.46
CA ARG A 223 1.44 10.47 8.77
C ARG A 223 1.13 11.95 9.06
N GLY A 224 1.99 12.65 9.80
CA GLY A 224 1.80 14.08 10.08
C GLY A 224 0.62 14.39 11.01
N GLY A 225 0.21 13.44 11.85
CA GLY A 225 -0.89 13.62 12.82
C GLY A 225 -2.30 13.39 12.28
N MET A 226 -2.45 12.83 11.08
CA MET A 226 -3.74 12.41 10.52
C MET A 226 -4.14 11.04 11.05
N ASP A 227 -5.37 10.91 11.56
CA ASP A 227 -5.94 9.71 12.16
C ASP A 227 -7.32 9.43 11.53
N ASP A 228 -7.33 9.34 10.22
CA ASP A 228 -8.50 9.24 9.34
C ASP A 228 -8.73 7.83 8.78
N ILE A 229 -7.68 7.00 8.72
CA ILE A 229 -7.67 5.67 8.12
C ILE A 229 -7.36 4.63 9.18
N ASP A 230 -8.32 3.75 9.40
CA ASP A 230 -8.25 2.65 10.36
C ASP A 230 -7.63 1.39 9.76
N GLY A 231 -7.71 1.23 8.43
CA GLY A 231 -7.12 0.09 7.75
C GLY A 231 -7.65 -0.17 6.35
N VAL A 232 -7.10 -1.20 5.70
CA VAL A 232 -7.49 -1.64 4.36
C VAL A 232 -7.64 -3.16 4.28
N LEU A 233 -8.71 -3.60 3.66
CA LEU A 233 -8.91 -4.97 3.18
C LEU A 233 -8.42 -5.09 1.74
N ILE A 234 -7.48 -6.01 1.52
CA ILE A 234 -6.86 -6.30 0.23
C ILE A 234 -7.19 -7.73 -0.18
N PRO A 235 -7.69 -7.96 -1.41
CA PRO A 235 -7.96 -9.31 -1.90
C PRO A 235 -6.67 -10.11 -2.09
N ALA A 236 -6.61 -11.28 -1.48
CA ALA A 236 -5.48 -12.20 -1.58
C ALA A 236 -5.63 -13.07 -2.85
N GLY A 237 -5.44 -12.46 -4.01
CA GLY A 237 -5.68 -13.15 -5.28
C GLY A 237 -4.88 -12.63 -6.45
N THR A 238 -5.08 -13.28 -7.61
CA THR A 238 -4.56 -12.81 -8.90
C THR A 238 -5.68 -12.76 -9.94
N SER A 239 -5.65 -11.73 -10.78
CA SER A 239 -6.50 -11.64 -11.97
C SER A 239 -5.77 -12.23 -13.19
N THR A 240 -6.51 -12.84 -14.11
CA THR A 240 -5.95 -13.25 -15.41
C THR A 240 -6.07 -12.10 -16.40
N VAL A 241 -4.94 -11.56 -16.84
CA VAL A 241 -4.86 -10.49 -17.82
C VAL A 241 -4.24 -11.04 -19.11
N TYR A 242 -4.88 -10.80 -20.25
CA TYR A 242 -4.30 -11.12 -21.54
C TYR A 242 -3.22 -10.09 -21.89
N ASP A 243 -1.98 -10.55 -22.05
CA ASP A 243 -0.89 -9.71 -22.51
C ASP A 243 -0.79 -9.78 -24.03
N GLN A 244 -1.12 -8.67 -24.71
CA GLN A 244 -1.11 -8.61 -26.17
C GLN A 244 0.29 -8.74 -26.77
N ILE A 245 1.35 -8.40 -26.02
CA ILE A 245 2.73 -8.48 -26.52
C ILE A 245 3.22 -9.93 -26.45
N LEU A 246 2.88 -10.63 -25.37
CA LEU A 246 3.25 -12.03 -25.16
C LEU A 246 2.25 -13.03 -25.77
N GLY A 247 1.09 -12.55 -26.21
CA GLY A 247 0.04 -13.37 -26.83
C GLY A 247 -0.58 -14.43 -25.91
N SER A 248 -0.41 -14.28 -24.59
CA SER A 248 -0.81 -15.28 -23.59
C SER A 248 -1.45 -14.66 -22.35
N ASN A 249 -2.22 -15.47 -21.62
CA ASN A 249 -2.83 -15.06 -20.36
C ASN A 249 -1.77 -15.08 -19.25
N ILE A 250 -1.59 -13.95 -18.57
CA ILE A 250 -0.69 -13.78 -17.43
C ILE A 250 -1.53 -13.56 -16.19
N ARG A 251 -1.12 -14.17 -15.07
CA ARG A 251 -1.72 -13.88 -13.76
C ARG A 251 -1.02 -12.66 -13.16
N ARG A 252 -1.79 -11.62 -12.81
CA ARG A 252 -1.28 -10.42 -12.15
C ARG A 252 -1.96 -10.26 -10.79
N PRO A 253 -1.21 -9.92 -9.72
CA PRO A 253 -1.81 -9.56 -8.43
C PRO A 253 -2.71 -8.33 -8.55
N PHE A 254 -3.77 -8.30 -7.74
CA PHE A 254 -4.70 -7.16 -7.70
C PHE A 254 -4.01 -5.86 -7.30
N LEU A 255 -3.07 -5.94 -6.37
CA LEU A 255 -2.21 -4.85 -5.98
C LEU A 255 -0.78 -5.12 -6.43
N HIS A 256 -0.22 -4.26 -7.28
CA HIS A 256 1.18 -4.37 -7.69
C HIS A 256 1.80 -3.01 -8.00
N VAL A 257 3.11 -2.92 -7.82
CA VAL A 257 3.89 -1.74 -8.19
C VAL A 257 4.40 -1.90 -9.62
N ARG A 258 4.24 -0.86 -10.43
CA ARG A 258 4.87 -0.76 -11.76
C ARG A 258 6.03 0.19 -11.69
N TYR A 259 7.15 -0.22 -12.27
CA TYR A 259 8.35 0.59 -12.43
C TYR A 259 8.83 0.53 -13.87
N ARG A 260 9.61 1.52 -14.30
CA ARG A 260 10.22 1.50 -15.63
C ARG A 260 11.48 0.65 -15.60
N ALA A 261 11.51 -0.38 -16.44
CA ALA A 261 12.68 -1.20 -16.67
C ALA A 261 12.86 -1.47 -18.17
N SER A 262 14.12 -1.57 -18.56
CA SER A 262 14.58 -1.98 -19.89
C SER A 262 15.78 -2.92 -19.72
N GLN A 263 16.23 -3.56 -20.79
CA GLN A 263 17.42 -4.43 -20.73
C GLN A 263 18.70 -3.67 -20.31
N ALA A 264 18.74 -2.35 -20.48
CA ALA A 264 19.91 -1.53 -20.18
C ALA A 264 19.80 -0.74 -18.87
N ASP A 265 18.59 -0.54 -18.35
CA ASP A 265 18.37 0.31 -17.17
C ASP A 265 17.13 -0.16 -16.39
N ASP A 266 17.27 -0.28 -15.08
CA ASP A 266 16.20 -0.62 -14.14
C ASP A 266 16.02 0.53 -13.14
N ARG A 267 14.83 1.13 -13.13
CA ARG A 267 14.47 2.23 -12.24
C ARG A 267 13.69 1.79 -11.00
N ARG A 268 13.65 0.49 -10.69
CA ARG A 268 13.07 -0.01 -9.44
C ARG A 268 13.74 0.65 -8.24
N MET A 269 15.06 0.55 -8.16
CA MET A 269 15.87 1.16 -7.11
C MET A 269 17.31 1.27 -7.60
N LYS A 270 17.66 2.45 -8.09
CA LYS A 270 18.96 2.74 -8.66
C LYS A 270 19.77 3.57 -7.66
N SER A 271 20.94 3.08 -7.32
CA SER A 271 21.93 3.85 -6.56
C SER A 271 23.25 3.93 -7.31
N TRP A 272 23.94 5.05 -7.17
CA TRP A 272 25.29 5.24 -7.70
C TRP A 272 26.07 6.23 -6.83
N ILE A 273 27.39 6.10 -6.88
CA ILE A 273 28.31 6.93 -6.10
C ILE A 273 29.06 7.86 -7.05
N THR A 274 29.11 9.14 -6.72
CA THR A 274 29.96 10.13 -7.38
C THR A 274 30.90 10.79 -6.38
N GLY A 275 32.01 11.36 -6.86
CA GLY A 275 32.98 12.04 -6.01
C GLY A 275 34.43 11.72 -6.32
N SER A 276 35.31 12.12 -5.42
CA SER A 276 36.73 11.73 -5.39
C SER A 276 37.04 10.75 -4.26
N VAL A 277 36.12 10.61 -3.29
CA VAL A 277 36.27 9.80 -2.08
C VAL A 277 35.18 8.71 -2.03
N GLY A 278 35.44 7.58 -1.36
CA GLY A 278 34.48 6.46 -1.27
C GLY A 278 34.63 5.38 -2.35
N GLY A 279 35.78 5.33 -3.05
CA GLY A 279 36.13 4.25 -3.98
C GLY A 279 35.75 4.47 -5.44
N ALA A 280 35.01 5.54 -5.76
CA ALA A 280 34.65 5.92 -7.12
C ALA A 280 35.19 7.33 -7.45
N ALA A 281 36.36 7.41 -8.09
CA ALA A 281 36.95 8.68 -8.55
C ALA A 281 36.32 9.11 -9.88
N THR A 282 35.17 9.78 -9.80
CA THR A 282 34.31 10.14 -10.95
C THR A 282 34.16 11.65 -11.12
N SER A 283 34.60 12.45 -10.16
CA SER A 283 34.59 13.91 -10.24
C SER A 283 35.74 14.54 -9.44
N ASP A 284 36.09 15.79 -9.75
CA ASP A 284 37.10 16.58 -9.03
C ASP A 284 36.61 17.10 -7.67
N LEU A 285 35.35 16.85 -7.29
CA LEU A 285 34.74 17.27 -6.04
C LEU A 285 35.31 16.44 -4.87
N ASP A 286 35.85 17.10 -3.83
CA ASP A 286 36.30 16.48 -2.57
C ASP A 286 35.13 16.07 -1.66
N ALA A 287 34.32 15.15 -2.15
CA ALA A 287 33.18 14.59 -1.45
C ALA A 287 32.92 13.14 -1.90
N MET A 288 32.19 12.41 -1.07
CA MET A 288 31.48 11.19 -1.45
C MET A 288 29.99 11.52 -1.51
N GLU A 289 29.39 11.36 -2.68
CA GLU A 289 27.95 11.53 -2.89
C GLU A 289 27.32 10.19 -3.29
N VAL A 290 26.30 9.76 -2.55
CA VAL A 290 25.50 8.58 -2.88
C VAL A 290 24.12 9.06 -3.30
N HIS A 291 23.77 8.76 -4.54
CA HIS A 291 22.50 9.14 -5.13
C HIS A 291 21.56 7.96 -5.13
N PHE A 292 20.30 8.20 -4.82
CA PHE A 292 19.21 7.25 -4.90
C PHE A 292 18.16 7.75 -5.90
N LEU A 293 17.65 6.85 -6.74
CA LEU A 293 16.61 7.14 -7.71
C LEU A 293 15.66 5.96 -7.84
N SER A 294 14.36 6.26 -7.84
CA SER A 294 13.33 5.29 -8.19
C SER A 294 12.25 5.94 -9.03
N GLU A 295 11.68 5.18 -9.95
CA GLU A 295 10.51 5.58 -10.73
C GLU A 295 9.45 4.47 -10.65
N ARG A 296 8.34 4.75 -9.95
CA ARG A 296 7.27 3.75 -9.72
C ARG A 296 5.88 4.38 -9.58
N CYS A 297 4.83 3.58 -9.81
CA CYS A 297 3.44 3.87 -9.45
C CYS A 297 2.74 2.62 -8.91
N LEU A 298 1.66 2.84 -8.16
CA LEU A 298 0.76 1.77 -7.73
C LEU A 298 -0.24 1.41 -8.83
N CYS A 299 -0.58 0.13 -8.93
CA CYS A 299 -1.70 -0.33 -9.73
C CYS A 299 -2.65 -1.14 -8.85
N VAL A 300 -3.84 -0.58 -8.65
CA VAL A 300 -4.98 -1.22 -7.97
C VAL A 300 -5.93 -1.72 -9.05
N GLN A 301 -5.93 -3.02 -9.29
CA GLN A 301 -6.86 -3.67 -10.21
C GLN A 301 -8.11 -4.09 -9.47
N ALA A 302 -9.28 -3.95 -10.09
CA ALA A 302 -10.56 -4.30 -9.47
C ALA A 302 -10.69 -3.69 -8.06
N ALA A 303 -10.55 -2.37 -7.98
CA ALA A 303 -10.62 -1.61 -6.73
C ALA A 303 -11.93 -1.85 -5.95
N ASN A 304 -13.00 -2.29 -6.63
CA ASN A 304 -14.25 -2.74 -6.01
C ASN A 304 -14.05 -3.91 -5.01
N ASN A 305 -13.03 -4.74 -5.19
CA ASN A 305 -12.74 -5.82 -4.25
C ASN A 305 -11.97 -5.36 -3.00
N PHE A 306 -11.65 -4.07 -2.89
CA PHE A 306 -10.95 -3.49 -1.75
C PHE A 306 -11.94 -2.80 -0.83
N VAL A 307 -11.62 -2.81 0.46
CA VAL A 307 -12.37 -2.04 1.47
C VAL A 307 -11.43 -1.12 2.22
N LEU A 308 -11.75 0.16 2.28
CA LEU A 308 -11.07 1.14 3.14
C LEU A 308 -11.92 1.36 4.40
N PHE A 309 -11.28 1.24 5.56
CA PHE A 309 -11.88 1.55 6.86
C PHE A 309 -11.42 2.93 7.29
N THR A 310 -12.37 3.79 7.68
CA THR A 310 -12.11 5.19 8.04
C THR A 310 -12.80 5.55 9.36
N SER A 311 -12.09 6.30 10.19
CA SER A 311 -12.53 6.74 11.53
C SER A 311 -13.48 7.95 11.48
N SER A 312 -13.54 8.61 10.33
CA SER A 312 -14.36 9.80 10.07
C SER A 312 -14.75 9.83 8.59
N PRO A 313 -15.92 10.40 8.22
CA PRO A 313 -16.27 10.55 6.82
C PRO A 313 -15.23 11.43 6.11
N VAL A 314 -14.67 10.90 5.01
CA VAL A 314 -13.78 11.63 4.11
C VAL A 314 -14.52 12.89 3.62
N VAL A 315 -13.87 14.06 3.75
CA VAL A 315 -14.44 15.38 3.40
C VAL A 315 -14.33 15.64 1.91
#